data_AF-A0A1H4TY04-F1
#
_entry.id   AF-A0A1H4TY04-F1
#
_cell.length_a   1.000
_cell.length_b   1.000
_cell.length_c   1.000
_cell.angle_alpha   90.00
_cell.angle_beta   90.00
_cell.angle_gamma   90.00
#
_symmetry.space_group_name_H-M   'P 1'
#
loop_
_entity.id
_entity.type
_entity.pdbx_description
1 polymer ?
#
loop_
_entity_poly.entity_id
_entity_poly.type
_entity_poly.pdbx_seq_one_letter_code
_entity_poly.pdbx_strand_id
1 'polypeptide(L)'
;MCSLVQKYNVPGPRYTSYPTVPFWDVNTFSGKKWEETVKKSFHASNSMTGISLYIHLPFCENMCTFCGCHKRITKRHDVELPYIKSILKEWSLYRAMFDEKPVIKELHLGGGTPTFFSPEHLVFLIEGILRHADKAPDAEFSFEGHPNNTTKEHLQALYDVGFRRVSFGVQDYNETVQKAIHRIQPFDNVKNVTDWAREIGYTSISHDIIFGLPHQKLEHVINTIEKTKELKPDRIAFYSYAHVPWLAGNGQRGYNEEDLPAGDEKRKQYELGKELLLKFGYHEIGMDHFALETDSLYQAMEKGSLHRNFMGYTSFNTHLMVGLGASSISDSWFGFAQNVKNVEEYQNLVENDIIPLYRGHILTDEDQIIRRHILNLMCQFKTTWTAFKLYLPQMDDILDRLKELEEDGIVTVKENSLTITEKGRPFVRNVCMAFDLPLQKKKPNTRLFSMTV
;
A
#
# COMPACT_ATOMS: atom_id res chain seq x y z
N MET A 1 24.98 24.62 -9.08
CA MET A 1 24.25 24.51 -7.81
C MET A 1 23.54 23.17 -7.81
N CYS A 2 23.67 22.36 -6.76
CA CYS A 2 22.92 21.11 -6.61
C CYS A 2 21.44 21.44 -6.41
N SER A 3 20.52 20.81 -7.16
CA SER A 3 19.09 21.00 -6.92
C SER A 3 18.67 20.35 -5.60
N LEU A 4 17.59 20.83 -4.96
CA LEU A 4 17.05 20.17 -3.75
C LEU A 4 16.70 18.71 -4.00
N VAL A 5 16.22 18.40 -5.21
CA VAL A 5 15.96 17.03 -5.65
C VAL A 5 17.23 16.19 -5.60
N GLN A 6 18.32 16.65 -6.21
CA GLN A 6 19.59 15.92 -6.18
C GLN A 6 20.14 15.78 -4.76
N LYS A 7 20.02 16.83 -3.94
CA LYS A 7 20.47 16.86 -2.55
C LYS A 7 19.74 15.83 -1.67
N TYR A 8 18.42 15.74 -1.82
CA TYR A 8 17.58 14.92 -0.95
C TYR A 8 17.15 13.59 -1.57
N ASN A 9 17.60 13.27 -2.78
CA ASN A 9 17.37 11.96 -3.37
C ASN A 9 18.32 10.92 -2.75
N VAL A 10 17.96 10.38 -1.60
CA VAL A 10 18.75 9.43 -0.82
C VAL A 10 17.95 8.13 -0.58
N PRO A 11 18.58 7.00 -0.25
CA PRO A 11 17.83 5.81 0.17
C PRO A 11 17.04 6.08 1.45
N GLY A 12 15.72 5.85 1.41
CA GLY A 12 14.86 6.06 2.57
C GLY A 12 13.55 5.28 2.48
N PRO A 13 12.95 4.92 3.62
CA PRO A 13 11.75 4.09 3.64
C PRO A 13 10.54 4.82 3.09
N ARG A 14 9.56 4.04 2.59
CA ARG A 14 8.27 4.56 2.14
C ARG A 14 7.29 4.86 3.28
N TYR A 15 7.68 4.54 4.53
CA TYR A 15 6.84 4.66 5.73
C TYR A 15 5.42 4.12 5.52
N THR A 16 5.32 2.91 4.96
CA THR A 16 4.07 2.13 4.99
C THR A 16 3.72 1.69 6.41
N SER A 17 4.73 1.61 7.28
CA SER A 17 4.63 1.42 8.71
C SER A 17 5.80 2.09 9.42
N TYR A 18 5.65 2.31 10.72
CA TYR A 18 6.76 2.60 11.61
C TYR A 18 6.65 1.75 12.90
N PRO A 19 7.71 1.04 13.32
CA PRO A 19 8.98 0.88 12.59
C PRO A 19 8.80 0.17 11.24
N THR A 20 9.74 0.41 10.33
CA THR A 20 9.72 -0.24 9.01
C THR A 20 10.13 -1.71 9.14
N VAL A 21 9.64 -2.55 8.22
CA VAL A 21 9.86 -4.02 8.26
C VAL A 21 11.35 -4.42 8.46
N PRO A 22 12.35 -3.79 7.81
CA PRO A 22 13.76 -4.12 8.06
C PRO A 22 14.26 -3.84 9.48
N PHE A 23 13.56 -2.99 10.24
CA PHE A 23 13.93 -2.63 11.61
C PHE A 23 13.05 -3.30 12.68
N TRP A 24 12.19 -4.24 12.30
CA TRP A 24 11.41 -5.02 13.26
C TRP A 24 12.33 -5.83 14.18
N ASP A 25 12.26 -5.54 15.49
CA ASP A 25 12.91 -6.36 16.51
C ASP A 25 12.10 -7.63 16.81
N VAL A 26 12.53 -8.73 16.18
CA VAL A 26 11.90 -10.04 16.33
C VAL A 26 11.99 -10.61 17.75
N ASN A 27 12.91 -10.14 18.60
CA ASN A 27 13.03 -10.62 19.97
C ASN A 27 11.90 -10.11 20.87
N THR A 28 11.26 -9.00 20.49
CA THR A 28 10.09 -8.48 21.21
C THR A 28 8.84 -9.32 20.97
N PHE A 29 8.81 -10.10 19.88
CA PHE A 29 7.63 -10.72 19.32
C PHE A 29 7.43 -12.17 19.76
N SER A 30 6.18 -12.54 20.04
CA SER A 30 5.72 -13.92 20.17
C SER A 30 4.24 -14.01 19.80
N GLY A 31 3.75 -15.19 19.44
CA GLY A 31 2.33 -15.39 19.12
C GLY A 31 1.40 -14.95 20.25
N LYS A 32 1.77 -15.25 21.51
CA LYS A 32 1.01 -14.81 22.69
C LYS A 32 0.97 -13.29 22.84
N LYS A 33 2.11 -12.60 22.70
CA LYS A 33 2.15 -11.14 22.77
C LYS A 33 1.37 -10.51 21.62
N TRP A 34 1.45 -11.08 20.42
CA TRP A 34 0.65 -10.65 19.28
C TRP A 34 -0.85 -10.73 19.58
N GLU A 35 -1.33 -11.87 20.07
CA GLU A 35 -2.72 -12.06 20.48
C GLU A 35 -3.17 -11.01 21.52
N GLU A 36 -2.34 -10.72 22.53
CA GLU A 36 -2.61 -9.67 23.52
C GLU A 36 -2.79 -8.30 22.85
N THR A 37 -1.95 -7.94 21.87
CA THR A 37 -2.10 -6.68 21.13
C THR A 37 -3.36 -6.63 20.26
N VAL A 38 -3.71 -7.76 19.62
CA VAL A 38 -4.91 -7.87 18.78
C VAL A 38 -6.17 -7.67 19.62
N LYS A 39 -6.28 -8.38 20.74
CA LYS A 39 -7.39 -8.24 21.70
C LYS A 39 -7.48 -6.80 22.21
N LYS A 40 -6.36 -6.22 22.63
CA LYS A 40 -6.31 -4.84 23.13
C LYS A 40 -6.86 -3.85 22.10
N SER A 41 -6.47 -3.96 20.83
CA SER A 41 -6.96 -3.06 19.79
C SER A 41 -8.39 -3.33 19.36
N PHE A 42 -8.79 -4.58 19.34
CA PHE A 42 -10.16 -4.98 19.07
C PHE A 42 -11.11 -4.36 20.10
N HIS A 43 -10.90 -4.58 21.39
CA HIS A 43 -11.73 -4.00 22.45
C HIS A 43 -11.73 -2.47 22.44
N ALA A 44 -10.61 -1.85 22.06
CA ALA A 44 -10.49 -0.39 22.04
C ALA A 44 -11.18 0.29 20.87
N SER A 45 -11.51 -0.42 19.78
CA SER A 45 -11.92 0.23 18.52
C SER A 45 -13.04 -0.45 17.73
N ASN A 46 -13.34 -1.74 17.95
CA ASN A 46 -14.29 -2.48 17.11
C ASN A 46 -15.67 -1.81 17.01
N SER A 47 -16.26 -1.43 18.14
CA SER A 47 -17.58 -0.77 18.16
C SER A 47 -17.57 0.70 17.71
N MET A 48 -16.40 1.34 17.63
CA MET A 48 -16.27 2.76 17.27
C MET A 48 -15.87 2.97 15.81
N THR A 49 -14.80 2.29 15.37
CA THR A 49 -14.23 2.45 14.03
C THR A 49 -14.16 1.14 13.25
N GLY A 50 -14.55 0.01 13.85
CA GLY A 50 -14.45 -1.30 13.23
C GLY A 50 -13.02 -1.76 13.02
N ILE A 51 -12.87 -2.85 12.27
CA ILE A 51 -11.59 -3.42 11.88
C ILE A 51 -11.41 -3.38 10.37
N SER A 52 -10.15 -3.42 9.94
CA SER A 52 -9.77 -3.61 8.54
C SER A 52 -9.34 -5.04 8.29
N LEU A 53 -9.69 -5.59 7.13
CA LEU A 53 -9.19 -6.86 6.63
C LEU A 53 -8.36 -6.64 5.37
N TYR A 54 -7.15 -7.21 5.36
CA TYR A 54 -6.39 -7.40 4.13
C TYR A 54 -6.32 -8.90 3.84
N ILE A 55 -6.69 -9.32 2.64
CA ILE A 55 -6.62 -10.73 2.24
C ILE A 55 -5.67 -10.84 1.05
N HIS A 56 -4.55 -11.53 1.26
CA HIS A 56 -3.55 -11.74 0.24
C HIS A 56 -3.87 -12.99 -0.59
N LEU A 57 -4.16 -12.78 -1.87
CA LEU A 57 -4.43 -13.78 -2.88
C LEU A 57 -3.19 -13.90 -3.79
N PRO A 58 -2.28 -14.87 -3.56
CA PRO A 58 -0.91 -14.80 -4.07
C PRO A 58 -0.77 -15.23 -5.53
N PHE A 59 -1.80 -15.80 -6.16
CA PHE A 59 -1.64 -16.44 -7.45
C PHE A 59 -1.68 -15.44 -8.62
N CYS A 60 -0.78 -15.64 -9.60
CA CYS A 60 -0.82 -14.98 -10.90
C CYS A 60 -0.59 -16.02 -12.00
N GLU A 61 -1.23 -15.87 -13.16
CA GLU A 61 -0.98 -16.77 -14.29
C GLU A 61 0.37 -16.55 -14.97
N ASN A 62 0.85 -15.30 -14.97
CA ASN A 62 2.04 -14.88 -15.69
C ASN A 62 2.96 -14.05 -14.79
N MET A 63 4.27 -14.20 -15.02
CA MET A 63 5.30 -13.45 -14.31
C MET A 63 5.59 -12.12 -15.02
N CYS A 64 5.05 -11.02 -14.49
CA CYS A 64 5.48 -9.68 -14.87
C CYS A 64 6.91 -9.42 -14.38
N THR A 65 7.85 -9.06 -15.26
CA THR A 65 9.27 -8.93 -14.92
C THR A 65 9.55 -7.76 -13.98
N PHE A 66 8.75 -6.70 -14.02
CA PHE A 66 8.88 -5.56 -13.09
C PHE A 66 8.39 -5.85 -11.66
N CYS A 67 7.57 -6.88 -11.44
CA CYS A 67 6.77 -7.01 -10.22
C CYS A 67 7.60 -7.36 -8.97
N GLY A 68 7.59 -6.46 -7.98
CA GLY A 68 8.20 -6.65 -6.66
C GLY A 68 7.29 -7.29 -5.60
N CYS A 69 6.02 -7.55 -5.92
CA CYS A 69 5.04 -8.10 -4.97
C CYS A 69 5.40 -9.54 -4.57
N HIS A 70 4.83 -10.00 -3.46
CA HIS A 70 4.80 -11.42 -3.14
C HIS A 70 3.72 -12.11 -3.98
N LYS A 71 4.09 -13.16 -4.70
CA LYS A 71 3.21 -13.87 -5.64
C LYS A 71 3.71 -15.29 -5.92
N ARG A 72 2.82 -16.13 -6.40
CA ARG A 72 3.06 -17.49 -6.88
C ARG A 72 2.53 -17.63 -8.30
N ILE A 73 3.41 -17.97 -9.23
CA ILE A 73 3.04 -18.12 -10.63
C ILE A 73 2.48 -19.52 -10.86
N THR A 74 1.25 -19.63 -11.35
CA THR A 74 0.63 -20.91 -11.72
C THR A 74 -0.56 -20.68 -12.66
N LYS A 75 -0.85 -21.66 -13.52
CA LYS A 75 -2.05 -21.71 -14.36
C LYS A 75 -3.06 -22.75 -13.88
N ARG A 76 -2.79 -23.40 -12.75
CA ARG A 76 -3.68 -24.42 -12.21
C ARG A 76 -4.68 -23.75 -11.27
N HIS A 77 -5.95 -23.81 -11.62
CA HIS A 77 -7.06 -23.22 -10.86
C HIS A 77 -7.60 -24.14 -9.75
N ASP A 78 -7.14 -25.39 -9.69
CA ASP A 78 -7.41 -26.32 -8.59
C ASP A 78 -6.84 -25.86 -7.23
N VAL A 79 -5.93 -24.87 -7.25
CA VAL A 79 -5.33 -24.28 -6.05
C VAL A 79 -6.25 -23.29 -5.32
N GLU A 80 -7.29 -22.78 -6.00
CA GLU A 80 -8.12 -21.67 -5.48
C GLU A 80 -8.89 -22.05 -4.22
N LEU A 81 -9.74 -23.08 -4.33
CA LEU A 81 -10.63 -23.48 -3.25
C LEU A 81 -9.88 -23.99 -2.01
N PRO A 82 -8.82 -24.83 -2.13
CA PRO A 82 -7.99 -25.18 -0.98
C PRO A 82 -7.39 -23.96 -0.26
N TYR A 83 -6.94 -22.96 -1.01
CA TYR A 83 -6.36 -21.74 -0.42
C TYR A 83 -7.41 -20.87 0.27
N ILE A 84 -8.60 -20.69 -0.33
CA ILE A 84 -9.72 -19.98 0.31
C ILE A 84 -10.15 -20.67 1.60
N LYS A 85 -10.21 -22.01 1.61
CA LYS A 85 -10.53 -22.76 2.84
C LYS A 85 -9.51 -22.49 3.95
N SER A 86 -8.22 -22.40 3.62
CA SER A 86 -7.18 -22.00 4.58
C SER A 86 -7.39 -20.56 5.07
N ILE A 87 -7.70 -19.60 4.19
CA ILE A 87 -8.02 -18.21 4.63
C ILE A 87 -9.20 -18.19 5.60
N LEU A 88 -10.29 -18.90 5.29
CA LEU A 88 -11.48 -18.95 6.15
C LEU A 88 -11.18 -19.63 7.50
N LYS A 89 -10.32 -20.65 7.50
CA LYS A 89 -9.83 -21.30 8.73
C LYS A 89 -8.97 -20.34 9.55
N GLU A 90 -8.04 -19.61 8.95
CA GLU A 90 -7.27 -18.58 9.63
C GLU A 90 -8.18 -17.49 10.22
N TRP A 91 -9.18 -17.05 9.47
CA TRP A 91 -10.18 -16.10 9.96
C TRP A 91 -10.90 -16.63 11.21
N SER A 92 -11.23 -17.93 11.23
CA SER A 92 -11.83 -18.56 12.40
C SER A 92 -10.93 -18.54 13.64
N LEU A 93 -9.60 -18.60 13.48
CA LEU A 93 -8.63 -18.51 14.58
C LEU A 93 -8.60 -17.10 15.18
N TYR A 94 -8.58 -16.06 14.35
CA TYR A 94 -8.70 -14.67 14.83
C TYR A 94 -10.06 -14.42 15.48
N ARG A 95 -11.14 -14.92 14.87
CA ARG A 95 -12.50 -14.84 15.42
C ARG A 95 -12.63 -15.44 16.81
N ALA A 96 -11.88 -16.51 17.11
CA ALA A 96 -11.86 -17.11 18.45
C ALA A 96 -11.19 -16.22 19.51
N MET A 97 -10.43 -15.20 19.10
CA MET A 97 -9.83 -14.21 20.00
C MET A 97 -10.80 -13.10 20.40
N PHE A 98 -11.86 -12.90 19.62
CA PHE A 98 -12.81 -11.81 19.80
C PHE A 98 -14.00 -12.26 20.66
N ASP A 99 -14.34 -11.43 21.64
CA ASP A 99 -15.48 -11.62 22.55
C ASP A 99 -16.82 -11.16 21.95
N GLU A 100 -16.78 -10.34 20.91
CA GLU A 100 -17.94 -9.90 20.13
C GLU A 100 -17.74 -10.11 18.62
N LYS A 101 -18.78 -9.84 17.82
CA LYS A 101 -18.64 -9.87 16.37
C LYS A 101 -17.78 -8.69 15.90
N PRO A 102 -16.68 -8.91 15.16
CA PRO A 102 -16.02 -7.87 14.38
C PRO A 102 -16.99 -7.14 13.46
N VAL A 103 -16.90 -5.81 13.48
CA VAL A 103 -17.50 -4.92 12.51
C VAL A 103 -16.43 -4.60 11.45
N ILE A 104 -16.59 -5.14 10.25
CA ILE A 104 -15.64 -4.92 9.16
C ILE A 104 -15.94 -3.56 8.52
N LYS A 105 -14.97 -2.65 8.68
CA LYS A 105 -14.99 -1.29 8.14
C LYS A 105 -14.32 -1.20 6.78
N GLU A 106 -13.20 -1.89 6.61
CA GLU A 106 -12.49 -1.98 5.33
C GLU A 106 -12.17 -3.44 5.02
N LEU A 107 -12.28 -3.82 3.75
CA LEU A 107 -11.79 -5.10 3.25
C LEU A 107 -11.07 -4.88 1.93
N HIS A 108 -9.82 -5.33 1.85
CA HIS A 108 -9.02 -5.24 0.65
C HIS A 108 -8.53 -6.62 0.19
N LEU A 109 -8.85 -7.01 -1.04
CA LEU A 109 -8.25 -8.16 -1.70
C LEU A 109 -7.07 -7.68 -2.56
N GLY A 110 -5.86 -8.14 -2.25
CA GLY A 110 -4.66 -7.79 -3.03
C GLY A 110 -3.69 -8.95 -3.16
N GLY A 111 -2.48 -8.66 -3.64
CA GLY A 111 -1.36 -9.60 -3.60
C GLY A 111 -0.79 -9.96 -4.96
N GLY A 112 -1.11 -11.15 -5.45
CA GLY A 112 -0.83 -11.57 -6.81
C GLY A 112 -1.85 -10.97 -7.77
N THR A 113 -2.91 -11.72 -8.07
CA THR A 113 -4.06 -11.22 -8.84
C THR A 113 -5.33 -11.78 -8.21
N PRO A 114 -6.09 -10.99 -7.43
CA PRO A 114 -7.37 -11.44 -6.88
C PRO A 114 -8.30 -12.08 -7.92
N THR A 115 -8.39 -11.51 -9.12
CA THR A 115 -9.16 -12.04 -10.26
C THR A 115 -8.47 -13.19 -11.01
N PHE A 116 -7.48 -13.84 -10.39
CA PHE A 116 -7.10 -15.22 -10.72
C PHE A 116 -8.19 -16.20 -10.26
N PHE A 117 -8.83 -15.88 -9.13
CA PHE A 117 -9.88 -16.69 -8.55
C PHE A 117 -11.18 -16.50 -9.30
N SER A 118 -11.92 -17.59 -9.51
CA SER A 118 -13.22 -17.56 -10.18
C SER A 118 -14.21 -16.65 -9.43
N PRO A 119 -15.20 -16.07 -10.13
CA PRO A 119 -16.23 -15.25 -9.50
C PRO A 119 -16.93 -15.96 -8.34
N GLU A 120 -17.24 -17.25 -8.49
CA GLU A 120 -17.91 -18.07 -7.48
C GLU A 120 -17.04 -18.29 -6.24
N HIS A 121 -15.74 -18.51 -6.44
CA HIS A 121 -14.79 -18.67 -5.34
C HIS A 121 -14.59 -17.37 -4.56
N LEU A 122 -14.57 -16.23 -5.25
CA LEU A 122 -14.49 -14.92 -4.59
C LEU A 122 -15.75 -14.64 -3.76
N VAL A 123 -16.95 -14.94 -4.27
CA VAL A 123 -18.19 -14.84 -3.49
C VAL A 123 -18.13 -15.76 -2.28
N PHE A 124 -17.74 -17.02 -2.46
CA PHE A 124 -17.62 -17.99 -1.37
C PHE A 124 -16.66 -17.51 -0.27
N LEU A 125 -15.53 -16.91 -0.64
CA LEU A 125 -14.59 -16.30 0.32
C LEU A 125 -15.27 -15.19 1.12
N ILE A 126 -15.90 -14.22 0.45
CA ILE A 126 -16.44 -13.04 1.12
C ILE A 126 -17.65 -13.39 1.98
N GLU A 127 -18.56 -14.24 1.49
CA GLU A 127 -19.67 -14.75 2.30
C GLU A 127 -19.17 -15.56 3.50
N GLY A 128 -18.08 -16.32 3.35
CA GLY A 128 -17.44 -17.04 4.45
C GLY A 128 -16.90 -16.10 5.54
N ILE A 129 -16.29 -14.98 5.15
CA ILE A 129 -15.85 -13.94 6.08
C ILE A 129 -17.05 -13.28 6.77
N LEU A 130 -18.03 -12.82 6.00
CA LEU A 130 -19.19 -12.06 6.47
C LEU A 130 -20.19 -12.91 7.29
N ARG A 131 -20.20 -14.23 7.12
CA ARG A 131 -21.00 -15.13 7.98
C ARG A 131 -20.69 -14.95 9.47
N HIS A 132 -19.44 -14.59 9.75
CA HIS A 132 -18.92 -14.37 11.10
C HIS A 132 -18.42 -12.94 11.26
N ALA A 133 -19.05 -11.95 10.65
CA ALA A 133 -18.74 -10.55 10.89
C ALA A 133 -19.93 -9.68 10.50
N ASP A 134 -20.04 -8.50 11.11
CA ASP A 134 -21.01 -7.52 10.66
C ASP A 134 -20.32 -6.57 9.68
N LYS A 135 -20.96 -6.26 8.56
CA LYS A 135 -20.46 -5.24 7.62
C LYS A 135 -20.88 -3.86 8.14
N ALA A 136 -19.93 -2.94 8.30
CA ALA A 136 -20.27 -1.57 8.67
C ALA A 136 -21.20 -0.94 7.60
N PRO A 137 -22.17 -0.09 8.00
CA PRO A 137 -23.10 0.56 7.05
C PRO A 137 -22.39 1.32 5.92
N ASP A 138 -21.22 1.89 6.24
CA ASP A 138 -20.36 2.68 5.36
C ASP A 138 -19.00 1.98 5.15
N ALA A 139 -19.00 0.64 5.05
CA ALA A 139 -17.80 -0.15 4.80
C ALA A 139 -17.24 0.06 3.38
N GLU A 140 -15.92 0.12 3.24
CA GLU A 140 -15.22 0.18 1.95
C GLU A 140 -14.58 -1.16 1.60
N PHE A 141 -15.15 -1.84 0.59
CA PHE A 141 -14.61 -3.09 0.06
C PHE A 141 -13.96 -2.82 -1.29
N SER A 142 -12.70 -3.23 -1.42
CA SER A 142 -11.85 -2.93 -2.57
C SER A 142 -10.99 -4.13 -2.99
N PHE A 143 -10.66 -4.22 -4.28
CA PHE A 143 -9.76 -5.27 -4.77
C PHE A 143 -8.83 -4.79 -5.88
N GLU A 144 -7.73 -5.50 -6.07
CA GLU A 144 -6.83 -5.34 -7.20
C GLU A 144 -7.26 -6.25 -8.37
N GLY A 145 -7.31 -5.72 -9.58
CA GLY A 145 -7.69 -6.43 -10.80
C GLY A 145 -6.60 -6.36 -11.87
N HIS A 146 -6.35 -7.47 -12.55
CA HIS A 146 -5.57 -7.46 -13.79
C HIS A 146 -6.55 -7.31 -14.98
N PRO A 147 -6.44 -6.28 -15.83
CA PRO A 147 -7.38 -6.06 -16.93
C PRO A 147 -7.57 -7.23 -17.91
N ASN A 148 -6.52 -8.02 -18.18
CA ASN A 148 -6.65 -9.24 -18.98
C ASN A 148 -7.38 -10.42 -18.29
N ASN A 149 -7.47 -10.44 -16.96
CA ASN A 149 -8.06 -11.54 -16.19
C ASN A 149 -9.44 -11.17 -15.64
N THR A 150 -9.68 -9.88 -15.40
CA THR A 150 -10.94 -9.39 -14.84
C THR A 150 -12.03 -9.41 -15.89
N THR A 151 -13.04 -10.24 -15.69
CA THR A 151 -14.23 -10.28 -16.56
C THR A 151 -15.39 -9.47 -15.96
N LYS A 152 -16.45 -9.24 -16.74
CA LYS A 152 -17.67 -8.59 -16.24
C LYS A 152 -18.32 -9.38 -15.10
N GLU A 153 -18.24 -10.71 -15.14
CA GLU A 153 -18.74 -11.62 -14.12
C GLU A 153 -17.99 -11.46 -12.79
N HIS A 154 -16.66 -11.29 -12.83
CA HIS A 154 -15.88 -11.00 -11.61
C HIS A 154 -16.33 -9.69 -10.96
N LEU A 155 -16.51 -8.64 -11.78
CA LEU A 155 -16.98 -7.33 -11.31
C LEU A 155 -18.38 -7.43 -10.69
N GLN A 156 -19.30 -8.13 -11.35
CA GLN A 156 -20.65 -8.31 -10.83
C GLN A 156 -20.65 -9.09 -9.51
N ALA A 157 -19.94 -10.22 -9.47
CA ALA A 157 -19.87 -11.08 -8.30
C ALA A 157 -19.30 -10.35 -7.06
N LEU A 158 -18.22 -9.58 -7.24
CA LEU A 158 -17.65 -8.77 -6.16
C LEU A 158 -18.56 -7.60 -5.77
N TYR A 159 -19.24 -6.97 -6.74
CA TYR A 159 -20.21 -5.92 -6.45
C TYR A 159 -21.36 -6.42 -5.59
N ASP A 160 -21.87 -7.63 -5.86
CA ASP A 160 -22.99 -8.24 -5.15
C ASP A 160 -22.65 -8.53 -3.68
N VAL A 161 -21.40 -8.89 -3.38
CA VAL A 161 -20.90 -9.05 -2.00
C VAL A 161 -20.33 -7.75 -1.41
N GLY A 162 -20.54 -6.63 -2.09
CA GLY A 162 -20.44 -5.30 -1.51
C GLY A 162 -19.20 -4.49 -1.86
N PHE A 163 -18.40 -4.91 -2.84
CA PHE A 163 -17.26 -4.13 -3.33
C PHE A 163 -17.74 -2.93 -4.15
N ARG A 164 -17.11 -1.78 -3.93
CA ARG A 164 -17.41 -0.53 -4.67
C ARG A 164 -16.16 0.13 -5.24
N ARG A 165 -14.98 -0.40 -4.92
CA ARG A 165 -13.69 0.10 -5.38
C ARG A 165 -12.89 -1.02 -6.05
N VAL A 166 -12.17 -0.66 -7.12
CA VAL A 166 -11.25 -1.55 -7.84
C VAL A 166 -10.00 -0.78 -8.24
N SER A 167 -8.83 -1.41 -8.16
CA SER A 167 -7.59 -0.89 -8.73
C SER A 167 -7.12 -1.77 -9.88
N PHE A 168 -7.00 -1.21 -11.07
CA PHE A 168 -6.51 -1.90 -12.25
C PHE A 168 -5.03 -1.63 -12.48
N GLY A 169 -4.25 -2.71 -12.57
CA GLY A 169 -2.83 -2.63 -12.95
C GLY A 169 -2.65 -2.28 -14.43
N VAL A 170 -2.48 -1.00 -14.77
CA VAL A 170 -2.31 -0.51 -16.15
C VAL A 170 -0.84 -0.51 -16.56
N GLN A 171 0.00 0.05 -15.70
CA GLN A 171 1.44 0.21 -15.80
C GLN A 171 1.90 1.15 -16.92
N ASP A 172 1.69 0.77 -18.19
CA ASP A 172 2.04 1.55 -19.39
C ASP A 172 1.25 1.02 -20.60
N TYR A 173 0.90 1.86 -21.56
CA TYR A 173 0.21 1.46 -22.81
C TYR A 173 1.14 1.27 -24.02
N ASN A 174 2.43 1.57 -23.88
CA ASN A 174 3.42 1.40 -24.93
C ASN A 174 3.81 -0.06 -25.11
N GLU A 175 3.69 -0.57 -26.33
CA GLU A 175 3.92 -1.98 -26.63
C GLU A 175 5.37 -2.43 -26.36
N THR A 176 6.37 -1.58 -26.62
CA THR A 176 7.78 -1.88 -26.34
C THR A 176 8.02 -2.04 -24.85
N VAL A 177 7.49 -1.12 -24.04
CA VAL A 177 7.55 -1.21 -22.58
C VAL A 177 6.83 -2.48 -22.11
N GLN A 178 5.60 -2.71 -22.56
CA GLN A 178 4.79 -3.89 -22.21
C GLN A 178 5.49 -5.22 -22.52
N LYS A 179 6.18 -5.32 -23.67
CA LYS A 179 6.99 -6.48 -24.03
C LYS A 179 8.14 -6.70 -23.04
N ALA A 180 8.90 -5.65 -22.74
CA ALA A 180 10.03 -5.72 -21.81
C ALA A 180 9.59 -6.11 -20.38
N ILE A 181 8.43 -5.61 -19.95
CA ILE A 181 7.87 -5.92 -18.63
C ILE A 181 7.07 -7.24 -18.57
N HIS A 182 7.00 -7.96 -19.68
CA HIS A 182 6.23 -9.20 -19.88
C HIS A 182 4.76 -9.06 -19.46
N ARG A 183 4.12 -7.98 -19.90
CA ARG A 183 2.73 -7.65 -19.59
C ARG A 183 2.05 -6.99 -20.80
N ILE A 184 1.76 -7.78 -21.83
CA ILE A 184 0.98 -7.30 -22.98
C ILE A 184 -0.47 -7.09 -22.54
N GLN A 185 -0.91 -5.84 -22.61
CA GLN A 185 -2.23 -5.42 -22.13
C GLN A 185 -2.75 -4.30 -23.02
N PRO A 186 -3.50 -4.64 -24.08
CA PRO A 186 -4.09 -3.65 -24.98
C PRO A 186 -4.97 -2.64 -24.24
N PHE A 187 -5.03 -1.41 -24.76
CA PHE A 187 -5.89 -0.34 -24.23
C PHE A 187 -7.36 -0.78 -24.12
N ASP A 188 -7.86 -1.49 -25.14
CA ASP A 188 -9.25 -1.94 -25.17
C ASP A 188 -9.61 -2.85 -23.99
N ASN A 189 -8.68 -3.67 -23.49
CA ASN A 189 -8.94 -4.49 -22.30
C ASN A 189 -9.12 -3.63 -21.06
N VAL A 190 -8.28 -2.60 -20.89
CA VAL A 190 -8.40 -1.64 -19.76
C VAL A 190 -9.68 -0.83 -19.88
N LYS A 191 -10.02 -0.40 -21.10
CA LYS A 191 -11.27 0.30 -21.40
C LYS A 191 -12.47 -0.55 -21.02
N ASN A 192 -12.52 -1.81 -21.47
CA ASN A 192 -13.62 -2.72 -21.20
C ASN A 192 -13.86 -2.91 -19.70
N VAL A 193 -12.81 -3.25 -18.93
CA VAL A 193 -12.98 -3.47 -17.48
C VAL A 193 -13.34 -2.18 -16.72
N THR A 194 -12.85 -1.04 -17.18
CA THR A 194 -13.21 0.28 -16.61
C THR A 194 -14.68 0.61 -16.89
N ASP A 195 -15.13 0.41 -18.13
CA ASP A 195 -16.50 0.69 -18.54
C ASP A 195 -17.49 -0.27 -17.86
N TRP A 196 -17.18 -1.56 -17.77
CA TRP A 196 -17.99 -2.54 -17.05
C TRP A 196 -18.10 -2.20 -15.56
N ALA A 197 -16.98 -1.85 -14.91
CA ALA A 197 -17.01 -1.47 -13.50
C ALA A 197 -17.92 -0.25 -13.27
N ARG A 198 -17.83 0.74 -14.16
CA ARG A 198 -18.69 1.93 -14.10
C ARG A 198 -20.17 1.59 -14.36
N GLU A 199 -20.45 0.76 -15.36
CA GLU A 199 -21.82 0.30 -15.70
C GLU A 199 -22.48 -0.43 -14.52
N ILE A 200 -21.73 -1.29 -13.82
CA ILE A 200 -22.20 -2.05 -12.65
C ILE A 200 -22.42 -1.14 -11.42
N GLY A 201 -21.70 -0.02 -11.35
CA GLY A 201 -21.86 0.99 -10.29
C GLY A 201 -20.72 1.06 -9.29
N TYR A 202 -19.50 0.66 -9.67
CA TYR A 202 -18.30 0.98 -8.90
C TYR A 202 -18.11 2.51 -8.84
N THR A 203 -17.76 3.01 -7.66
CA THR A 203 -17.70 4.47 -7.37
C THR A 203 -16.28 4.99 -7.19
N SER A 204 -15.29 4.10 -7.20
CA SER A 204 -13.87 4.47 -7.09
C SER A 204 -13.04 3.47 -7.91
N ILE A 205 -12.84 3.77 -9.18
CA ILE A 205 -11.97 3.02 -10.09
C ILE A 205 -10.57 3.66 -10.06
N SER A 206 -9.55 2.87 -9.77
CA SER A 206 -8.15 3.30 -9.72
C SER A 206 -7.37 2.70 -10.89
N HIS A 207 -6.46 3.47 -11.48
CA HIS A 207 -5.45 2.96 -12.42
C HIS A 207 -4.05 3.09 -11.83
N ASP A 208 -3.33 1.98 -11.78
CA ASP A 208 -1.93 1.94 -11.37
C ASP A 208 -1.03 2.13 -12.59
N ILE A 209 -0.19 3.16 -12.58
CA ILE A 209 0.68 3.57 -13.69
C ILE A 209 2.11 3.72 -13.15
N ILE A 210 3.10 3.29 -13.93
CA ILE A 210 4.49 3.25 -13.49
C ILE A 210 5.35 4.12 -14.41
N PHE A 211 6.19 4.96 -13.80
CA PHE A 211 7.28 5.64 -14.51
C PHE A 211 8.66 5.08 -14.16
N GLY A 212 9.63 5.23 -15.06
CA GLY A 212 10.95 4.64 -15.01
C GLY A 212 11.00 3.15 -15.35
N LEU A 213 10.05 2.65 -16.14
CA LEU A 213 10.08 1.28 -16.68
C LEU A 213 11.14 1.12 -17.79
N PRO A 214 11.60 -0.11 -18.09
CA PRO A 214 12.57 -0.33 -19.17
C PRO A 214 12.08 0.20 -20.52
N HIS A 215 12.96 0.88 -21.25
CA HIS A 215 12.73 1.57 -22.53
C HIS A 215 11.65 2.68 -22.50
N GLN A 216 11.17 3.08 -21.33
CA GLN A 216 10.15 4.11 -21.23
C GLN A 216 10.77 5.48 -21.54
N LYS A 217 10.12 6.26 -22.40
CA LYS A 217 10.52 7.62 -22.81
C LYS A 217 9.44 8.62 -22.41
N LEU A 218 9.74 9.92 -22.48
CA LEU A 218 8.76 10.97 -22.19
C LEU A 218 7.51 10.87 -23.08
N GLU A 219 7.68 10.55 -24.36
CA GLU A 219 6.56 10.31 -25.29
C GLU A 219 5.65 9.14 -24.87
N HIS A 220 6.21 8.11 -24.23
CA HIS A 220 5.44 6.97 -23.71
C HIS A 220 4.63 7.37 -22.46
N VAL A 221 5.22 8.20 -21.59
CA VAL A 221 4.51 8.75 -20.42
C VAL A 221 3.35 9.63 -20.87
N ILE A 222 3.58 10.53 -21.83
CA ILE A 222 2.51 11.38 -22.41
C ILE A 222 1.38 10.49 -22.94
N ASN A 223 1.71 9.53 -23.83
CA ASN A 223 0.69 8.64 -24.40
C ASN A 223 -0.08 7.87 -23.32
N THR A 224 0.62 7.43 -22.27
CA THR A 224 -0.01 6.67 -21.19
C THR A 224 -0.98 7.53 -20.39
N ILE A 225 -0.58 8.75 -20.01
CA ILE A 225 -1.45 9.67 -19.26
C ILE A 225 -2.62 10.15 -20.12
N GLU A 226 -2.43 10.38 -21.42
CA GLU A 226 -3.51 10.73 -22.35
C GLU A 226 -4.56 9.61 -22.48
N LYS A 227 -4.13 8.36 -22.66
CA LYS A 227 -5.04 7.21 -22.70
C LYS A 227 -5.77 7.01 -21.37
N THR A 228 -5.08 7.15 -20.24
CA THR A 228 -5.72 7.07 -18.92
C THR A 228 -6.78 8.15 -18.75
N LYS A 229 -6.52 9.37 -19.22
CA LYS A 229 -7.51 10.45 -19.22
C LYS A 229 -8.77 10.10 -20.01
N GLU A 230 -8.64 9.43 -21.16
CA GLU A 230 -9.81 8.98 -21.94
C GLU A 230 -10.74 8.08 -21.12
N LEU A 231 -10.16 7.25 -20.24
CA LEU A 231 -10.90 6.35 -19.37
C LEU A 231 -11.38 7.00 -18.07
N LYS A 232 -10.77 8.12 -17.68
CA LYS A 232 -11.09 8.96 -16.51
C LYS A 232 -11.36 8.12 -15.25
N PRO A 233 -10.36 7.37 -14.75
CA PRO A 233 -10.47 6.71 -13.45
C PRO A 233 -10.61 7.75 -12.32
N ASP A 234 -11.21 7.38 -11.20
CA ASP A 234 -11.41 8.26 -10.05
C ASP A 234 -10.11 8.50 -9.27
N ARG A 235 -9.22 7.51 -9.28
CA ARG A 235 -7.88 7.53 -8.65
C ARG A 235 -6.80 7.10 -9.63
N ILE A 236 -5.60 7.62 -9.42
CA ILE A 236 -4.40 7.19 -10.13
C ILE A 236 -3.28 7.01 -9.12
N ALA A 237 -2.66 5.83 -9.12
CA ALA A 237 -1.37 5.63 -8.47
C ALA A 237 -0.28 5.74 -9.55
N PHE A 238 0.42 6.87 -9.59
CA PHE A 238 1.50 7.12 -10.54
C PHE A 238 2.86 6.99 -9.83
N TYR A 239 3.32 5.75 -9.68
CA TYR A 239 4.46 5.44 -8.81
C TYR A 239 5.75 5.12 -9.55
N SER A 240 6.85 5.46 -8.89
CA SER A 240 8.21 5.21 -9.38
C SER A 240 8.51 3.71 -9.41
N TYR A 241 9.02 3.21 -10.55
CA TYR A 241 9.51 1.84 -10.66
C TYR A 241 10.63 1.60 -9.65
N ALA A 242 10.44 0.61 -8.77
CA ALA A 242 11.45 0.17 -7.81
C ALA A 242 12.23 -1.03 -8.39
N HIS A 243 13.40 -0.75 -8.96
CA HIS A 243 14.33 -1.78 -9.41
C HIS A 243 15.16 -2.31 -8.23
N VAL A 244 14.84 -3.52 -7.78
CA VAL A 244 15.45 -4.21 -6.64
C VAL A 244 15.71 -5.70 -6.96
N PRO A 245 16.46 -6.02 -8.03
CA PRO A 245 16.66 -7.41 -8.50
C PRO A 245 17.38 -8.32 -7.50
N TRP A 246 18.01 -7.75 -6.46
CA TRP A 246 18.58 -8.49 -5.34
C TRP A 246 17.53 -9.06 -4.39
N LEU A 247 16.35 -8.41 -4.30
CA LEU A 247 15.26 -8.81 -3.42
C LEU A 247 14.12 -9.48 -4.19
N ALA A 248 13.69 -8.89 -5.30
CA ALA A 248 12.56 -9.39 -6.11
C ALA A 248 12.93 -10.61 -7.00
N GLY A 249 14.22 -10.93 -7.10
CA GLY A 249 14.72 -12.11 -7.80
C GLY A 249 14.66 -12.01 -9.33
N ASN A 250 14.53 -13.17 -9.98
CA ASN A 250 14.79 -13.38 -11.40
C ASN A 250 13.91 -12.55 -12.35
N GLY A 251 12.71 -12.15 -11.94
CA GLY A 251 11.80 -11.37 -12.79
C GLY A 251 12.44 -10.06 -13.26
N GLN A 252 12.96 -9.26 -12.32
CA GLN A 252 13.53 -7.94 -12.64
C GLN A 252 14.90 -8.03 -13.34
N ARG A 253 15.47 -9.23 -13.49
CA ARG A 253 16.70 -9.48 -14.27
C ARG A 253 16.42 -9.73 -15.76
N GLY A 254 15.17 -9.58 -16.19
CA GLY A 254 14.72 -9.84 -17.56
C GLY A 254 15.02 -8.73 -18.58
N TYR A 255 15.68 -7.64 -18.18
CA TYR A 255 16.09 -6.51 -19.03
C TYR A 255 17.40 -5.92 -18.49
N ASN A 256 18.13 -5.16 -19.32
CA ASN A 256 19.39 -4.56 -18.89
C ASN A 256 19.14 -3.32 -18.03
N GLU A 257 20.05 -3.03 -17.10
CA GLU A 257 19.96 -1.81 -16.29
C GLU A 257 20.12 -0.54 -17.14
N GLU A 258 20.82 -0.61 -18.27
CA GLU A 258 20.96 0.48 -19.24
C GLU A 258 19.65 0.85 -19.93
N ASP A 259 18.67 -0.08 -19.94
CA ASP A 259 17.36 0.18 -20.50
C ASP A 259 16.45 0.97 -19.55
N LEU A 260 16.88 1.19 -18.29
CA LEU A 260 16.11 1.89 -17.28
C LEU A 260 16.38 3.40 -17.32
N PRO A 261 15.34 4.24 -17.40
CA PRO A 261 15.48 5.66 -17.17
C PRO A 261 16.07 5.92 -15.77
N ALA A 262 17.11 6.74 -15.70
CA ALA A 262 17.82 7.04 -14.46
C ALA A 262 18.00 8.55 -14.25
N GLY A 263 18.24 8.94 -13.00
CA GLY A 263 18.52 10.33 -12.62
C GLY A 263 17.50 11.33 -13.18
N ASP A 264 18.00 12.32 -13.91
CA ASP A 264 17.21 13.42 -14.46
C ASP A 264 16.16 12.95 -15.49
N GLU A 265 16.40 11.86 -16.23
CA GLU A 265 15.43 11.36 -17.21
C GLU A 265 14.17 10.83 -16.53
N LYS A 266 14.36 9.95 -15.53
CA LYS A 266 13.26 9.42 -14.73
C LYS A 266 12.52 10.52 -13.97
N ARG A 267 13.25 11.56 -13.54
CA ARG A 267 12.63 12.72 -12.89
C ARG A 267 11.73 13.51 -13.84
N LYS A 268 12.19 13.77 -15.07
CA LYS A 268 11.37 14.43 -16.10
C LYS A 268 10.11 13.63 -16.41
N GLN A 269 10.17 12.30 -16.40
CA GLN A 269 8.98 11.46 -16.55
C GLN A 269 7.96 11.70 -15.44
N TYR A 270 8.40 11.76 -14.17
CA TYR A 270 7.51 12.08 -13.05
C TYR A 270 6.92 13.48 -13.16
N GLU A 271 7.75 14.50 -13.39
CA GLU A 271 7.31 15.90 -13.43
C GLU A 271 6.30 16.14 -14.56
N LEU A 272 6.58 15.59 -15.75
CA LEU A 272 5.68 15.67 -16.89
C LEU A 272 4.36 14.93 -16.63
N GLY A 273 4.43 13.71 -16.10
CA GLY A 273 3.22 12.94 -15.77
C GLY A 273 2.36 13.66 -14.73
N LYS A 274 3.00 14.19 -13.68
CA LYS A 274 2.33 15.01 -12.65
C LYS A 274 1.67 16.25 -13.24
N GLU A 275 2.38 17.02 -14.06
CA GLU A 275 1.83 18.21 -14.72
C GLU A 275 0.58 17.88 -15.53
N LEU A 276 0.63 16.82 -16.34
CA LEU A 276 -0.50 16.37 -17.15
C LEU A 276 -1.69 15.92 -16.29
N LEU A 277 -1.45 15.17 -15.22
CA LEU A 277 -2.50 14.74 -14.29
C LEU A 277 -3.20 15.93 -13.63
N LEU A 278 -2.43 16.91 -13.16
CA LEU A 278 -2.98 18.15 -12.59
C LEU A 278 -3.82 18.90 -13.63
N LYS A 279 -3.33 19.02 -14.87
CA LYS A 279 -4.06 19.63 -15.99
C LYS A 279 -5.37 18.90 -16.32
N PHE A 280 -5.46 17.61 -16.01
CA PHE A 280 -6.65 16.79 -16.24
C PHE A 280 -7.61 16.75 -15.04
N GLY A 281 -7.36 17.55 -14.00
CA GLY A 281 -8.26 17.73 -12.85
C GLY A 281 -8.02 16.74 -11.72
N TYR A 282 -6.90 16.01 -11.74
CA TYR A 282 -6.49 15.20 -10.61
C TYR A 282 -5.70 16.05 -9.61
N HIS A 283 -5.90 15.79 -8.32
CA HIS A 283 -5.18 16.45 -7.24
C HIS A 283 -4.19 15.47 -6.60
N GLU A 284 -3.00 15.94 -6.29
CA GLU A 284 -2.00 15.17 -5.55
C GLU A 284 -2.46 14.99 -4.10
N ILE A 285 -2.70 13.73 -3.71
CA ILE A 285 -3.07 13.35 -2.35
C ILE A 285 -1.81 13.24 -1.47
N GLY A 286 -0.77 12.62 -2.02
CA GLY A 286 0.50 12.45 -1.34
C GLY A 286 1.37 11.40 -2.04
N MET A 287 2.68 11.64 -2.08
CA MET A 287 3.66 10.83 -2.82
C MET A 287 3.24 10.59 -4.28
N ASP A 288 2.73 9.39 -4.55
CA ASP A 288 2.47 8.87 -5.88
C ASP A 288 0.96 8.77 -6.17
N HIS A 289 0.09 9.27 -5.27
CA HIS A 289 -1.36 9.14 -5.38
C HIS A 289 -2.03 10.43 -5.82
N PHE A 290 -2.93 10.28 -6.79
CA PHE A 290 -3.73 11.33 -7.38
C PHE A 290 -5.21 10.92 -7.37
N ALA A 291 -6.11 11.87 -7.13
CA ALA A 291 -7.55 11.59 -7.13
C ALA A 291 -8.35 12.78 -7.65
N LEU A 292 -9.54 12.52 -8.21
CA LEU A 292 -10.51 13.56 -8.53
C LEU A 292 -11.19 14.08 -7.26
N GLU A 293 -11.76 15.29 -7.32
CA GLU A 293 -12.45 15.89 -6.16
C GLU A 293 -13.64 15.08 -5.64
N THR A 294 -14.24 14.29 -6.53
CA THR A 294 -15.37 13.41 -6.22
C THR A 294 -14.97 12.18 -5.40
N ASP A 295 -13.68 11.86 -5.34
CA ASP A 295 -13.18 10.67 -4.68
C ASP A 295 -13.00 10.86 -3.16
N SER A 296 -13.21 9.79 -2.39
CA SER A 296 -13.12 9.84 -0.92
C SER A 296 -11.72 10.17 -0.39
N LEU A 297 -10.63 9.87 -1.11
CA LEU A 297 -9.27 10.23 -0.67
C LEU A 297 -9.03 11.75 -0.73
N TYR A 298 -9.49 12.40 -1.80
CA TYR A 298 -9.40 13.85 -1.90
C TYR A 298 -10.20 14.52 -0.78
N GLN A 299 -11.44 14.06 -0.59
CA GLN A 299 -12.30 14.58 0.48
C GLN A 299 -11.70 14.37 1.88
N ALA A 300 -11.03 13.24 2.12
CA ALA A 300 -10.36 12.96 3.38
C ALA A 300 -9.11 13.82 3.58
N MET A 301 -8.35 14.10 2.52
CA MET A 301 -7.22 15.03 2.56
C MET A 301 -7.69 16.44 2.95
N GLU A 302 -8.70 16.98 2.26
CA GLU A 302 -9.24 18.32 2.53
C GLU A 302 -9.82 18.44 3.96
N LYS A 303 -10.46 17.39 4.46
CA LYS A 303 -11.00 17.34 5.83
C LYS A 303 -9.94 17.05 6.90
N GLY A 304 -8.70 16.73 6.51
CA GLY A 304 -7.63 16.36 7.43
C GLY A 304 -7.82 14.98 8.09
N SER A 305 -8.71 14.13 7.55
CA SER A 305 -8.99 12.78 8.04
C SER A 305 -8.28 11.67 7.26
N LEU A 306 -7.42 12.03 6.30
CA LEU A 306 -6.60 11.10 5.55
C LEU A 306 -5.75 10.24 6.49
N HIS A 307 -5.69 8.95 6.21
CA HIS A 307 -4.90 7.99 6.95
C HIS A 307 -4.06 7.13 5.99
N ARG A 308 -3.09 6.40 6.55
CA ARG A 308 -2.20 5.52 5.78
C ARG A 308 -1.92 4.22 6.52
N ASN A 309 -2.09 3.10 5.82
CA ASN A 309 -1.75 1.77 6.27
C ASN A 309 -0.85 1.06 5.23
N PHE A 310 -0.66 -0.26 5.38
CA PHE A 310 0.17 -1.04 4.44
C PHE A 310 -0.34 -1.03 3.00
N MET A 311 -1.64 -0.77 2.77
CA MET A 311 -2.24 -0.70 1.44
C MET A 311 -2.17 0.68 0.80
N GLY A 312 -1.66 1.68 1.52
CA GLY A 312 -1.51 3.04 1.04
C GLY A 312 -2.44 4.01 1.78
N TYR A 313 -2.85 5.06 1.08
CA TYR A 313 -3.76 6.06 1.63
C TYR A 313 -5.19 5.54 1.68
N THR A 314 -5.89 5.83 2.78
CA THR A 314 -7.30 5.50 2.99
C THR A 314 -8.01 6.68 3.66
N SER A 315 -9.32 6.80 3.41
CA SER A 315 -10.22 7.75 4.07
C SER A 315 -10.65 7.28 5.47
N PHE A 316 -10.26 6.08 5.89
CA PHE A 316 -10.65 5.49 7.17
C PHE A 316 -9.46 5.24 8.09
N ASN A 317 -9.74 5.24 9.39
CA ASN A 317 -8.74 5.02 10.42
C ASN A 317 -9.23 3.93 11.38
N THR A 318 -8.85 2.68 11.09
CA THR A 318 -9.05 1.55 11.99
C THR A 318 -7.78 1.30 12.80
N HIS A 319 -7.90 1.00 14.09
CA HIS A 319 -6.74 0.67 14.92
C HIS A 319 -6.26 -0.78 14.77
N LEU A 320 -7.13 -1.67 14.30
CA LEU A 320 -6.81 -3.07 14.03
C LEU A 320 -7.05 -3.38 12.55
N MET A 321 -5.99 -3.83 11.89
CA MET A 321 -5.98 -4.42 10.57
C MET A 321 -5.49 -5.86 10.67
N VAL A 322 -6.34 -6.82 10.32
CA VAL A 322 -5.98 -8.24 10.27
C VAL A 322 -5.65 -8.61 8.82
N GLY A 323 -4.41 -9.01 8.60
CA GLY A 323 -3.93 -9.60 7.35
C GLY A 323 -4.12 -11.11 7.36
N LEU A 324 -4.83 -11.63 6.35
CA LEU A 324 -5.09 -13.05 6.13
C LEU A 324 -4.40 -13.52 4.85
N GLY A 325 -3.98 -14.78 4.81
CA GLY A 325 -3.26 -15.35 3.67
C GLY A 325 -1.74 -15.25 3.79
N ALA A 326 -1.04 -15.96 2.91
CA ALA A 326 0.42 -16.01 2.89
C ALA A 326 1.02 -14.62 2.69
N SER A 327 2.11 -14.32 3.41
CA SER A 327 2.86 -13.06 3.41
C SER A 327 2.15 -11.82 3.97
N SER A 328 0.85 -11.90 4.25
CA SER A 328 0.05 -10.79 4.79
C SER A 328 0.66 -10.20 6.03
N ILE A 329 0.51 -8.88 6.18
CA ILE A 329 0.93 -8.15 7.37
C ILE A 329 -0.31 -7.64 8.08
N SER A 330 -0.36 -7.86 9.39
CA SER A 330 -1.34 -7.32 10.31
C SER A 330 -0.76 -6.17 11.11
N ASP A 331 -1.61 -5.25 11.53
CA ASP A 331 -1.29 -4.07 12.32
C ASP A 331 -2.33 -3.92 13.42
N SER A 332 -1.91 -4.08 14.68
CA SER A 332 -2.77 -3.92 15.84
C SER A 332 -2.57 -2.58 16.52
N TRP A 333 -1.99 -1.57 15.87
CA TRP A 333 -1.49 -0.32 16.47
C TRP A 333 -0.32 -0.52 17.46
N PHE A 334 -0.42 -1.50 18.36
CA PHE A 334 0.58 -1.87 19.38
C PHE A 334 1.59 -2.91 18.89
N GLY A 335 1.37 -3.49 17.71
CA GLY A 335 2.27 -4.48 17.15
C GLY A 335 2.06 -4.67 15.65
N PHE A 336 3.04 -5.27 15.01
CA PHE A 336 2.92 -5.82 13.66
C PHE A 336 3.20 -7.31 13.67
N ALA A 337 2.54 -8.04 12.79
CA ALA A 337 2.82 -9.45 12.55
C ALA A 337 2.73 -9.76 11.06
N GLN A 338 3.64 -10.58 10.55
CA GLN A 338 3.65 -11.03 9.17
C GLN A 338 3.46 -12.55 9.11
N ASN A 339 2.55 -13.00 8.26
CA ASN A 339 2.36 -14.41 7.98
C ASN A 339 3.54 -15.01 7.19
N VAL A 340 3.75 -16.33 7.33
CA VAL A 340 4.70 -17.08 6.49
C VAL A 340 4.40 -16.86 5.01
N LYS A 341 5.47 -16.80 4.22
CA LYS A 341 5.39 -16.43 2.81
C LYS A 341 5.10 -17.64 1.91
N ASN A 342 5.63 -18.81 2.26
CA ASN A 342 5.39 -20.01 1.48
C ASN A 342 3.94 -20.46 1.65
N VAL A 343 3.27 -20.78 0.54
CA VAL A 343 1.84 -21.13 0.53
C VAL A 343 1.62 -22.49 1.20
N GLU A 344 2.46 -23.48 0.95
CA GLU A 344 2.34 -24.80 1.57
C GLU A 344 2.52 -24.74 3.09
N GLU A 345 3.53 -24.02 3.57
CA GLU A 345 3.78 -23.77 4.99
C GLU A 345 2.59 -23.05 5.64
N TYR A 346 2.07 -22.01 4.98
CA TYR A 346 0.87 -21.28 5.42
C TYR A 346 -0.32 -22.23 5.60
N GLN A 347 -0.62 -23.06 4.60
CA GLN A 347 -1.76 -23.98 4.66
C GLN A 347 -1.56 -25.03 5.75
N ASN A 348 -0.35 -25.57 5.91
CA ASN A 348 -0.03 -26.56 6.93
C ASN A 348 -0.23 -26.01 8.36
N LEU A 349 0.27 -24.82 8.65
CA LEU A 349 0.12 -24.20 9.97
C LEU A 349 -1.37 -23.98 10.30
N VAL A 350 -2.12 -23.43 9.35
CA VAL A 350 -3.55 -23.14 9.55
C VAL A 350 -4.39 -24.41 9.69
N GLU A 351 -4.06 -25.47 8.96
CA GLU A 351 -4.72 -26.78 9.09
C GLU A 351 -4.53 -27.38 10.49
N ASN A 352 -3.41 -27.06 11.15
CA ASN A 352 -3.10 -27.48 12.52
C ASN A 352 -3.56 -26.48 13.60
N ASP A 353 -4.51 -25.58 13.28
CA ASP A 353 -5.05 -24.58 14.20
C ASP A 353 -4.01 -23.56 14.71
N ILE A 354 -2.93 -23.34 13.95
CA ILE A 354 -1.87 -22.38 14.29
C ILE A 354 -2.02 -21.14 13.41
N ILE A 355 -2.05 -19.95 14.02
CA ILE A 355 -1.96 -18.69 13.26
C ILE A 355 -0.56 -18.61 12.63
N PRO A 356 -0.45 -18.45 11.30
CA PRO A 356 0.76 -18.76 10.55
C PRO A 356 1.79 -17.62 10.60
N LEU A 357 2.14 -17.15 11.79
CA LEU A 357 3.03 -16.02 12.03
C LEU A 357 4.49 -16.39 11.78
N TYR A 358 5.18 -15.63 10.93
CA TYR A 358 6.62 -15.78 10.64
C TYR A 358 7.48 -14.86 11.51
N ARG A 359 7.12 -13.58 11.57
CA ARG A 359 7.87 -12.56 12.30
C ARG A 359 6.95 -11.39 12.65
N GLY A 360 7.39 -10.54 13.58
CA GLY A 360 6.69 -9.34 13.92
C GLY A 360 7.50 -8.43 14.81
N HIS A 361 6.83 -7.42 15.36
CA HIS A 361 7.41 -6.42 16.25
C HIS A 361 6.34 -5.91 17.21
N ILE A 362 6.61 -5.93 18.51
CA ILE A 362 5.72 -5.33 19.51
C ILE A 362 6.24 -3.92 19.79
N LEU A 363 5.40 -2.91 19.54
CA LEU A 363 5.80 -1.52 19.62
C LEU A 363 5.97 -1.10 21.08
N THR A 364 7.07 -0.40 21.34
CA THR A 364 7.26 0.35 22.58
C THR A 364 6.41 1.62 22.60
N ASP A 365 6.37 2.32 23.73
CA ASP A 365 5.73 3.63 23.79
C ASP A 365 6.49 4.66 22.92
N GLU A 366 7.83 4.58 22.85
CA GLU A 366 8.66 5.39 21.94
C GLU A 366 8.25 5.15 20.47
N ASP A 367 8.06 3.88 20.08
CA ASP A 367 7.64 3.54 18.72
C ASP A 367 6.27 4.11 18.37
N GLN A 368 5.31 4.03 19.30
CA GLN A 368 3.95 4.55 19.10
C GLN A 368 3.93 6.08 18.94
N ILE A 369 4.76 6.80 19.71
CA ILE A 369 4.88 8.27 19.61
C ILE A 369 5.48 8.66 18.26
N ILE A 370 6.60 8.03 17.86
CA ILE A 370 7.24 8.32 16.57
C ILE A 370 6.33 7.95 15.41
N ARG A 371 5.66 6.79 15.49
CA ARG A 371 4.65 6.35 14.52
C ARG A 371 3.58 7.43 14.33
N ARG A 372 3.11 8.06 15.40
CA ARG A 372 2.12 9.15 15.33
C ARG A 372 2.67 10.37 14.59
N HIS A 373 3.89 10.80 14.90
CA HIS A 373 4.53 11.91 14.19
C HIS A 373 4.67 11.63 12.69
N ILE A 374 5.18 10.46 12.33
CA ILE A 374 5.35 10.05 10.93
C ILE A 374 4.00 9.99 10.22
N LEU A 375 2.96 9.40 10.83
CA LEU A 375 1.62 9.37 10.22
C LEU A 375 1.05 10.77 10.01
N ASN A 376 1.19 11.66 10.99
CA ASN A 376 0.74 13.04 10.88
C ASN A 376 1.47 13.77 9.73
N LEU A 377 2.78 13.60 9.61
CA LEU A 377 3.58 14.20 8.53
C LEU A 377 3.20 13.62 7.16
N MET A 378 3.00 12.31 7.07
CA MET A 378 2.68 11.62 5.81
C MET A 378 1.25 11.90 5.32
N CYS A 379 0.30 12.22 6.21
CA CYS A 379 -1.12 12.39 5.86
C CYS A 379 -1.61 13.84 5.96
N GLN A 380 -0.98 14.66 6.81
CA GLN A 380 -1.42 16.04 7.08
C GLN A 380 -0.32 17.08 6.85
N PHE A 381 0.90 16.65 6.49
CA PHE A 381 2.06 17.52 6.29
C PHE A 381 2.41 18.40 7.50
N LYS A 382 1.96 18.02 8.70
CA LYS A 382 2.24 18.75 9.95
C LYS A 382 2.23 17.79 11.13
N THR A 383 2.96 18.12 12.19
CA THR A 383 2.81 17.44 13.48
C THR A 383 3.08 18.41 14.62
N THR A 384 2.49 18.13 15.79
CA THR A 384 2.74 18.87 17.03
C THR A 384 3.12 17.90 18.15
N TRP A 385 3.79 18.43 19.18
CA TRP A 385 4.16 17.70 20.40
C TRP A 385 3.80 18.50 21.66
N THR A 386 2.78 19.35 21.56
CA THR A 386 2.25 20.16 22.68
C THR A 386 1.63 19.31 23.79
N ALA A 387 1.09 18.14 23.46
CA ALA A 387 0.68 17.16 24.46
C ALA A 387 1.91 16.45 25.01
N PHE A 388 2.08 16.40 26.33
CA PHE A 388 3.20 15.72 27.00
C PHE A 388 3.42 14.27 26.48
N LYS A 389 2.35 13.58 26.09
CA LYS A 389 2.38 12.22 25.55
C LYS A 389 2.98 12.09 24.15
N LEU A 390 3.19 13.20 23.43
CA LEU A 390 3.81 13.23 22.11
C LEU A 390 5.21 13.85 22.14
N TYR A 391 5.73 14.20 23.32
CA TYR A 391 7.10 14.68 23.43
C TYR A 391 8.06 13.48 23.46
N LEU A 392 9.13 13.57 22.67
CA LEU A 392 10.22 12.59 22.67
C LEU A 392 11.42 13.16 23.43
N PRO A 393 12.10 12.40 24.31
CA PRO A 393 13.33 12.85 24.94
C PRO A 393 14.40 13.31 23.94
N GLN A 394 14.40 12.75 22.73
CA GLN A 394 15.34 13.06 21.65
C GLN A 394 14.85 14.20 20.72
N MET A 395 13.87 15.00 21.13
CA MET A 395 13.28 16.04 20.27
C MET A 395 14.34 17.05 19.81
N ASP A 396 15.25 17.48 20.68
CA ASP A 396 16.32 18.42 20.31
C ASP A 396 17.20 17.86 19.17
N ASP A 397 17.58 16.58 19.26
CA ASP A 397 18.34 15.92 18.19
C ASP A 397 17.54 15.81 16.88
N ILE A 398 16.22 15.60 16.97
CA ILE A 398 15.33 15.57 15.80
C ILE A 398 15.28 16.94 15.13
N LEU A 399 15.10 18.01 15.91
CA LEU A 399 15.06 19.38 15.42
C LEU A 399 16.40 19.80 14.81
N ASP A 400 17.52 19.39 15.40
CA ASP A 400 18.85 19.63 14.86
C ASP A 400 19.04 19.00 13.46
N ARG A 401 18.51 17.80 13.24
CA ARG A 401 18.51 17.15 11.91
C ARG A 401 17.63 17.85 10.89
N LEU A 402 16.67 18.65 11.33
CA LEU A 402 15.72 19.36 10.48
C LEU A 402 16.21 20.76 10.07
N LYS A 403 17.26 21.30 10.71
CA LYS A 403 17.79 22.65 10.43
C LYS A 403 18.11 22.87 8.95
N GLU A 404 18.78 21.91 8.31
CA GLU A 404 19.12 22.02 6.89
C GLU A 404 17.87 22.01 5.98
N LEU A 405 16.87 21.19 6.31
CA LEU A 405 15.58 21.16 5.61
C LEU A 405 14.80 22.47 5.83
N GLU A 406 14.93 23.09 6.99
CA GLU A 406 14.35 24.40 7.29
C GLU A 406 15.03 25.53 6.51
N GLU A 407 16.37 25.55 6.48
CA GLU A 407 17.16 26.50 5.67
C GLU A 407 16.83 26.42 4.18
N ASP A 408 16.57 25.21 3.67
CA ASP A 408 16.13 24.98 2.27
C ASP A 408 14.64 25.30 2.02
N GLY A 409 13.89 25.67 3.07
CA GLY A 409 12.47 26.01 3.03
C GLY A 409 11.54 24.81 2.80
N ILE A 410 11.98 23.60 3.13
CA ILE A 410 11.19 22.36 3.05
C ILE A 410 10.25 22.23 4.25
N VAL A 411 10.69 22.67 5.42
CA VAL A 411 9.88 22.70 6.64
C VAL A 411 9.90 24.08 7.28
N THR A 412 8.92 24.33 8.13
CA THR A 412 8.92 25.43 9.09
C THR A 412 8.77 24.83 10.48
N VAL A 413 9.72 25.12 11.35
CA VAL A 413 9.71 24.69 12.76
C VAL A 413 9.26 25.87 13.62
N LYS A 414 8.35 25.59 14.55
CA LYS A 414 7.96 26.49 15.64
C LYS A 414 8.14 25.73 16.96
N GLU A 415 8.03 26.44 18.07
CA GLU A 415 8.30 25.93 19.43
C GLU A 415 7.81 24.50 19.70
N ASN A 416 6.57 24.17 19.30
CA ASN A 416 6.00 22.83 19.53
C ASN A 416 5.32 22.22 18.30
N SER A 417 5.75 22.62 17.10
CA SER A 417 5.15 22.14 15.85
C SER A 417 6.10 22.17 14.67
N LEU A 418 5.93 21.21 13.78
CA LEU A 418 6.56 21.18 12.46
C LEU A 418 5.49 21.19 11.38
N THR A 419 5.69 22.00 10.35
CA THR A 419 4.87 21.99 9.12
C THR A 419 5.76 21.83 7.91
N ILE A 420 5.41 20.91 7.01
CA ILE A 420 6.05 20.74 5.70
C ILE A 420 5.42 21.77 4.75
N THR A 421 6.26 22.56 4.09
CA THR A 421 5.79 23.59 3.15
C THR A 421 5.25 22.93 1.87
N GLU A 422 4.54 23.68 1.03
CA GLU A 422 4.12 23.15 -0.29
C GLU A 422 5.31 22.69 -1.13
N LYS A 423 6.40 23.47 -1.12
CA LYS A 423 7.69 23.13 -1.73
C LYS A 423 8.30 21.86 -1.12
N GLY A 424 8.04 21.61 0.16
CA GLY A 424 8.56 20.47 0.91
C GLY A 424 7.82 19.15 0.71
N ARG A 425 6.58 19.16 0.20
CA ARG A 425 5.74 17.94 0.05
C ARG A 425 6.44 16.79 -0.69
N PRO A 426 7.19 17.01 -1.79
CA PRO A 426 7.93 15.93 -2.46
C PRO A 426 9.01 15.27 -1.58
N PHE A 427 9.45 15.96 -0.52
CA PHE A 427 10.50 15.53 0.41
C PHE A 427 9.94 15.02 1.74
N VAL A 428 8.63 14.71 1.83
CA VAL A 428 7.98 14.26 3.06
C VAL A 428 8.69 13.06 3.71
N ARG A 429 9.24 12.15 2.89
CA ARG A 429 10.01 11.00 3.39
C ARG A 429 11.32 11.42 4.05
N ASN A 430 12.02 12.43 3.50
CA ASN A 430 13.23 12.99 4.10
C ASN A 430 12.93 13.64 5.45
N VAL A 431 11.80 14.34 5.58
CA VAL A 431 11.37 14.91 6.86
C VAL A 431 11.07 13.81 7.88
N CYS A 432 10.37 12.75 7.48
CA CYS A 432 10.07 11.60 8.36
C CYS A 432 11.34 10.87 8.83
N MET A 433 12.39 10.81 8.01
CA MET A 433 13.68 10.21 8.38
C MET A 433 14.36 10.89 9.57
N ALA A 434 14.06 12.18 9.83
CA ALA A 434 14.57 12.87 11.02
C ALA A 434 13.99 12.30 12.32
N PHE A 435 12.76 11.78 12.28
CA PHE A 435 12.05 11.15 13.40
C PHE A 435 12.38 9.66 13.56
N ASP A 436 12.93 9.00 12.53
CA ASP A 436 13.19 7.56 12.50
C ASP A 436 14.44 7.17 13.30
N LEU A 437 14.27 6.92 14.60
CA LEU A 437 15.38 6.61 15.51
C LEU A 437 16.14 5.32 15.16
N PRO A 438 15.48 4.19 14.79
CA PRO A 438 16.19 2.99 14.35
C PRO A 438 17.12 3.25 13.16
N LEU A 439 16.68 4.03 12.18
CA LEU A 439 17.49 4.40 11.02
C LEU A 439 18.73 5.22 11.43
N GLN A 440 18.60 6.11 12.41
CA GLN A 440 19.74 6.89 12.92
C GLN A 440 20.72 6.05 13.75
N LYS A 441 20.21 5.10 14.55
CA LYS A 441 21.02 4.22 15.42
C LYS A 441 21.76 3.13 14.63
N LYS A 442 21.16 2.63 13.54
CA LYS A 442 21.71 1.55 12.71
C LYS A 442 21.68 1.95 11.24
N LYS A 443 22.71 2.67 10.79
CA LYS A 443 22.92 2.88 9.35
C LYS A 443 23.22 1.53 8.69
N PRO A 444 22.36 1.05 7.78
CA PRO A 444 22.59 -0.25 7.16
C PRO A 444 23.83 -0.21 6.28
N ASN A 445 24.66 -1.26 6.36
CA ASN A 445 25.84 -1.43 5.50
C ASN A 445 25.48 -1.79 4.04
N THR A 446 24.20 -2.02 3.75
CA THR A 446 23.68 -2.41 2.44
C THR A 446 22.51 -1.50 2.03
N ARG A 447 22.25 -1.42 0.72
CA ARG A 447 21.13 -0.63 0.17
C ARG A 447 19.79 -1.30 0.47
N LEU A 448 19.20 -0.98 1.61
CA LEU A 448 17.91 -1.55 2.06
C LEU A 448 16.68 -0.87 1.43
N PHE A 449 16.78 0.41 1.07
CA PHE A 449 15.64 1.22 0.68
C PHE A 449 15.76 1.77 -0.75
N SER A 450 14.61 2.02 -1.37
CA SER A 450 14.51 2.79 -2.60
C SER A 450 14.83 4.27 -2.35
N MET A 451 15.06 5.00 -3.43
CA MET A 451 15.34 6.44 -3.38
C MET A 451 14.10 7.27 -2.96
N THR A 452 14.33 8.40 -2.28
CA THR A 452 13.28 9.23 -1.66
C THR A 452 12.60 10.25 -2.58
N VAL A 453 13.16 10.56 -3.74
CA VAL A 453 12.66 11.62 -4.63
C VAL A 453 12.53 11.14 -6.09
#